data_AF-A0A076NHP3-F1
#
_entry.id   AF-A0A076NHP3-F1
#
_cell.length_a   1.000
_cell.length_b   1.000
_cell.length_c   1.000
_cell.angle_alpha   90.00
_cell.angle_beta   90.00
_cell.angle_gamma   90.00
#
_symmetry.space_group_name_H-M   'P 1'
#
loop_
_entity.id
_entity.type
_entity.pdbx_description
1 polymer ?
#
loop_
_entity_poly.entity_id
_entity_poly.type
_entity_poly.pdbx_seq_one_letter_code
_entity_poly.pdbx_strand_id
1 'polypeptide(L)' 'MTDYRAVMDLVLKGWSVRQITASMGCSHSTVQKVRKVLQAEQLTTTAQIAGPNDEAVVDSG' A
#
# COMPACT_ATOMS: atom_id res chain seq x y z
N MET A 1 -4.98 0.62 -15.55
CA MET A 1 -4.81 -0.31 -14.41
C MET A 1 -4.61 0.51 -13.15
N THR A 2 -5.39 0.29 -12.10
CA THR A 2 -5.20 0.99 -10.81
C THR A 2 -3.89 0.56 -10.19
N ASP A 3 -3.03 1.52 -9.83
CA ASP A 3 -1.82 1.23 -9.10
C ASP A 3 -2.16 0.87 -7.65
N TYR A 4 -2.05 -0.42 -7.33
CA TYR A 4 -2.33 -0.95 -6.00
C TYR A 4 -1.34 -0.45 -4.94
N ARG A 5 -0.07 -0.18 -5.32
CA ARG A 5 0.92 0.38 -4.38
C ARG A 5 0.57 1.80 -3.99
N ALA A 6 0.15 2.61 -4.95
CA ALA A 6 -0.34 3.96 -4.67
C ALA A 6 -1.59 3.93 -3.77
N VAL A 7 -2.52 2.99 -3.97
CA VAL A 7 -3.67 2.83 -3.06
C VAL A 7 -3.23 2.40 -1.66
N MET A 8 -2.27 1.46 -1.53
CA MET A 8 -1.70 1.05 -0.24
C MET A 8 -1.06 2.23 0.50
N ASP A 9 -0.26 3.04 -0.19
CA ASP A 9 0.39 4.23 0.36
C ASP A 9 -0.62 5.23 0.92
N LEU A 10 -1.69 5.53 0.17
CA LEU A 10 -2.75 6.43 0.63
C LEU A 10 -3.51 5.87 1.84
N VAL A 11 -3.76 4.55 1.88
CA VAL A 11 -4.38 3.90 3.05
C VAL A 11 -3.50 4.04 4.29
N LEU A 12 -2.20 3.82 4.16
CA LEU A 12 -1.23 3.94 5.26
C LEU A 12 -1.05 5.39 5.73
N LYS A 13 -1.18 6.36 4.82
CA LYS A 13 -1.25 7.80 5.13
C LYS A 13 -2.55 8.21 5.85
N GLY A 14 -3.47 7.27 6.09
CA GLY A 14 -4.72 7.52 6.82
C GLY A 14 -5.82 8.15 5.98
N TRP A 15 -5.74 8.10 4.65
CA TRP A 15 -6.77 8.68 3.80
C TRP A 15 -8.10 7.91 3.91
N SER A 16 -9.21 8.66 3.85
CA SER A 16 -10.54 8.08 3.82
C SER A 16 -10.79 7.39 2.48
N VAL A 17 -11.68 6.39 2.47
CA VAL A 17 -12.00 5.65 1.24
C VAL A 17 -12.50 6.60 0.14
N ARG A 18 -13.31 7.60 0.50
CA ARG A 18 -13.82 8.61 -0.44
C ARG A 18 -12.70 9.40 -1.11
N GLN A 19 -11.69 9.85 -0.35
CA GLN A 19 -10.55 10.57 -0.91
C GLN A 19 -9.75 9.68 -1.87
N ILE A 20 -9.54 8.42 -1.49
CA ILE A 20 -8.80 7.46 -2.32
C ILE A 20 -9.57 7.17 -3.62
N THR A 21 -10.86 6.89 -3.56
CA THR A 21 -11.67 6.60 -4.76
C THR A 21 -11.76 7.82 -5.68
N ALA A 22 -11.85 9.03 -5.11
CA ALA A 22 -11.87 10.27 -5.90
C ALA A 22 -10.51 10.56 -6.56
N SER A 23 -9.40 10.28 -5.87
CA SER A 23 -8.06 10.51 -6.38
C SER A 23 -7.60 9.46 -7.40
N MET A 24 -7.95 8.19 -7.17
CA MET A 24 -7.43 7.05 -7.95
C MET A 24 -8.43 6.50 -8.96
N GLY A 25 -9.68 6.97 -8.94
CA GLY A 25 -10.77 6.44 -9.78
C GLY A 25 -11.11 4.98 -9.49
N CYS A 26 -10.68 4.44 -8.34
CA CYS A 26 -10.88 3.04 -7.99
C CYS A 26 -12.21 2.82 -7.25
N SER A 27 -12.66 1.57 -7.22
CA SER A 27 -13.90 1.22 -6.53
C SER A 27 -13.71 1.15 -5.01
N HIS A 28 -14.80 1.31 -4.25
CA HIS A 28 -14.79 1.15 -2.80
C HIS A 28 -14.31 -0.25 -2.38
N SER A 29 -14.67 -1.29 -3.14
CA SER A 29 -14.25 -2.67 -2.86
C SER A 29 -12.75 -2.88 -3.07
N THR A 30 -12.12 -2.17 -4.01
CA THR A 30 -10.66 -2.14 -4.19
C THR A 30 -9.97 -1.64 -2.92
N VAL A 31 -10.43 -0.53 -2.35
CA VAL A 31 -9.83 0.04 -1.14
C VAL A 31 -10.01 -0.90 0.06
N GLN A 32 -11.17 -1.55 0.19
CA GLN A 32 -11.39 -2.54 1.24
C GLN A 32 -10.50 -3.78 1.10
N LYS A 33 -10.27 -4.26 -0.13
CA LYS A 33 -9.31 -5.34 -0.39
C LYS A 33 -7.90 -4.95 0.02
N VAL A 34 -7.46 -3.74 -0.34
CA VAL A 34 -6.14 -3.23 0.05
C VAL A 34 -5.98 -3.18 1.57
N ARG A 35 -6.98 -2.68 2.29
CA ARG A 35 -6.96 -2.68 3.77
C ARG A 35 -6.81 -4.07 4.36
N LYS A 36 -7.53 -5.06 3.81
CA LYS A 36 -7.42 -6.45 4.25
C LYS A 36 -6.02 -7.03 3.98
N VAL A 37 -5.42 -6.73 2.83
CA VAL A 37 -4.07 -7.16 2.49
C VAL A 37 -3.05 -6.55 3.46
N LEU A 38 -3.10 -5.22 3.68
CA LEU A 38 -2.22 -4.55 4.63
C LEU A 38 -2.34 -5.14 6.05
N GLN A 39 -3.57 -5.44 6.48
CA GLN A 39 -3.80 -6.06 7.78
C GLN A 39 -3.28 -7.51 7.85
N ALA A 40 -3.52 -8.30 6.80
CA ALA A 40 -3.09 -9.70 6.74
C ALA A 40 -1.55 -9.83 6.71
N GLU A 41 -0.88 -8.92 6.02
CA GLU A 41 0.57 -8.86 5.91
C GLU A 41 1.23 -8.03 7.03
N GLN A 42 0.44 -7.50 7.98
CA GLN A 42 0.90 -6.64 9.08
C GLN A 42 1.71 -5.41 8.60
N LEU A 43 1.39 -4.93 7.39
CA LEU A 43 1.98 -3.76 6.79
C LEU A 43 1.35 -2.51 7.40
N THR A 44 2.16 -1.76 8.14
CA THR A 44 1.73 -0.58 8.90
C THR A 44 2.42 0.70 8.45
N THR A 45 3.46 0.60 7.62
CA THR A 45 4.24 1.76 7.17
C THR A 45 4.49 1.73 5.67
N THR A 46 4.56 2.92 5.08
CA THR A 46 4.76 3.10 3.63
C THR A 46 6.14 2.55 3.18
N ALA A 47 7.12 2.52 4.07
CA ALA A 47 8.43 1.91 3.81
C ALA A 47 8.35 0.40 3.53
N GLN A 48 7.41 -0.31 4.17
CA GLN A 48 7.27 -1.76 3.98
C GLN A 48 6.70 -2.13 2.60
N ILE A 49 5.90 -1.24 1.99
CA ILE A 49 5.32 -1.46 0.66
C ILE A 49 6.18 -0.92 -0.50
N ALA A 50 7.20 -0.11 -0.18
CA ALA A 50 8.12 0.43 -1.18
C ALA A 50 8.97 -0.67 -1.85
N GLY A 51 8.97 -1.88 -1.30
CA GLY A 51 9.90 -2.94 -1.67
C GLY A 51 11.30 -2.59 -1.15
N PRO A 52 12.18 -3.58 -0.94
CA PRO A 52 13.58 -3.26 -0.77
C PRO A 52 14.01 -2.49 -2.01
N ASN A 53 14.56 -1.29 -1.83
CA ASN A 53 15.63 -0.89 -2.73
C ASN A 53 16.60 -2.07 -2.74
N ASP A 54 16.91 -2.57 -3.93
CA ASP A 54 17.71 -3.77 -4.19
C ASP A 54 19.20 -3.56 -3.81
N GLU A 55 19.44 -3.01 -2.62
CA GLU A 55 20.74 -2.64 -2.07
C GLU A 55 20.74 -2.93 -0.56
N ALA A 56 20.60 -4.20 -0.22
CA ALA A 56 21.17 -4.79 1.01
C ALA A 56 21.10 -6.32 0.96
N VAL A 57 21.54 -6.92 -0.15
CA VAL A 57 22.18 -8.25 -0.08
C VAL A 57 23.67 -8.02 0.22
N VAL A 58 23.98 -7.50 1.40
CA VAL A 58 25.29 -7.78 2.00
C VAL A 58 25.09 -8.95 2.96
N ASP A 59 25.08 -10.13 2.34
CA ASP A 59 25.70 -11.29 2.96
C ASP A 59 27.11 -10.87 3.40
N SER A 60 27.37 -10.94 4.70
CA SER A 60 28.71 -10.87 5.27
C SER A 60 28.67 -11.54 6.63
N GLY A 61 28.94 -12.85 6.61
CA GLY A 61 29.92 -13.52 7.46
C GLY A 61 29.69 -13.51 8.96
#